data_AF-A0A8H6MIQ2-F1
#
_entry.id   AF-A0A8H6MIQ2-F1
#
_cell.length_a   1.000
_cell.length_b   1.000
_cell.length_c   1.000
_cell.angle_alpha   90.00
_cell.angle_beta   90.00
_cell.angle_gamma   90.00
#
_symmetry.space_group_name_H-M   'P 1'
#
loop_
_entity.id
_entity.type
_entity.pdbx_description
1 polymer ?
#
loop_
_entity_poly.entity_id
_entity_poly.type
_entity_poly.pdbx_seq_one_letter_code
_entity_poly.pdbx_strand_id
1 'polypeptide(L)'
;MIETRHSTIAQDAKGSSRNVSEVYSRVDHSSTNKGRFQAKPLVSSWLPTINNTLSPLMRWTGHYPEKLQDYYLNFAREVVVPRLNPPRPADWPKYIGTHEHAPYEISVAFAPRKKAKVRFSVQPLVDTPVVDDPLGQKELRKKLDDMAIACHADRKRQVAFLDAVFLTDEEQSGLVEKGGEATGELPQQNVFCAFDLEPADEDGDPTIYMKTYLFPQLKALATGRSLMDITEDVLVRLADGDQALLDAWKMLRTFLTTDGKD
;
A
#
# COMPACT_ATOMS: atom_id res chain seq x y z
N MET A 1 13.12 -40.62 17.34
CA MET A 1 14.44 -40.11 17.77
C MET A 1 14.17 -38.81 18.50
N ILE A 2 14.42 -38.77 19.81
CA ILE A 2 14.01 -37.66 20.70
C ILE A 2 15.09 -36.58 20.59
N GLU A 3 14.73 -35.39 20.13
CA GLU A 3 15.66 -34.26 20.03
C GLU A 3 15.69 -33.49 21.36
N THR A 4 16.78 -33.67 22.10
CA THR A 4 17.09 -32.98 23.34
C THR A 4 17.51 -31.54 23.03
N ARG A 5 16.66 -30.55 23.33
CA ARG A 5 17.01 -29.13 23.19
C ARG A 5 17.93 -28.70 24.33
N HIS A 6 19.20 -28.46 24.03
CA HIS A 6 20.10 -27.78 24.95
C HIS A 6 19.78 -26.27 24.97
N SER A 7 19.35 -25.77 26.13
CA SER A 7 19.14 -24.34 26.38
C SER A 7 20.48 -23.69 26.72
N THR A 8 20.90 -22.70 25.92
CA THR A 8 22.08 -21.88 26.21
C THR A 8 21.64 -20.68 27.04
N ILE A 9 22.03 -20.67 28.32
CA ILE A 9 21.84 -19.54 29.23
C ILE A 9 23.03 -18.58 29.05
N ALA A 10 22.79 -17.39 28.53
CA ALA A 10 23.74 -16.28 28.63
C ALA A 10 23.41 -15.47 29.89
N GLN A 11 24.42 -15.24 30.75
CA GLN A 11 24.29 -14.41 31.94
C GLN A 11 24.81 -13.00 31.67
N ASP A 12 23.94 -12.00 31.85
CA ASP A 12 24.36 -10.59 31.92
C ASP A 12 24.69 -10.19 33.37
N ALA A 13 25.59 -9.21 33.51
CA ALA A 13 26.23 -8.75 34.75
C ALA A 13 25.32 -8.13 35.83
N LYS A 14 24.00 -8.38 35.79
CA LYS A 14 23.03 -8.00 36.83
C LYS A 14 22.10 -9.14 37.28
N GLY A 15 22.48 -10.40 37.03
CA GLY A 15 21.92 -11.55 37.77
C GLY A 15 20.44 -11.86 37.50
N SER A 16 19.92 -11.54 36.31
CA SER A 16 18.58 -11.99 35.88
C SER A 16 18.72 -12.93 34.69
N SER A 17 18.34 -14.20 34.84
CA SER A 17 18.25 -15.16 33.75
C SER A 17 16.92 -15.00 33.02
N ARG A 18 16.95 -14.64 31.74
CA ARG A 18 15.77 -14.66 30.84
C ARG A 18 15.93 -15.74 29.78
N ASN A 19 14.91 -16.59 29.65
CA ASN A 19 14.81 -17.59 28.60
C ASN A 19 14.57 -16.87 27.27
N VAL A 20 15.45 -17.07 26.29
CA VAL A 20 15.36 -16.45 24.95
C VAL A 20 14.17 -17.00 24.14
N SER A 21 13.50 -18.05 24.62
CA SER A 21 12.29 -18.61 23.99
C SER A 21 10.98 -17.87 24.28
N GLU A 22 10.97 -16.85 25.16
CA GLU A 22 9.76 -16.08 25.52
C GLU A 22 9.58 -14.76 24.75
N VAL A 23 10.47 -14.42 23.82
CA VAL A 23 10.34 -13.18 23.01
C VAL A 23 9.31 -13.32 21.87
N TYR A 24 8.82 -14.54 21.60
CA TYR A 24 7.87 -14.82 20.51
C TYR A 24 6.60 -15.50 21.02
N SER A 25 5.84 -14.81 21.87
CA SER A 25 4.43 -15.19 22.07
C SER A 25 3.64 -14.05 22.68
N ARG A 26 2.55 -13.68 21.98
CA ARG A 26 1.45 -12.78 22.37
C ARG A 26 1.77 -11.29 22.40
N VAL A 27 1.14 -10.59 21.44
CA VAL A 27 0.72 -9.20 21.63
C VAL A 27 -0.20 -9.19 22.84
N ASP A 28 0.32 -8.82 24.00
CA ASP A 28 -0.47 -8.67 25.21
C ASP A 28 -1.38 -7.45 25.09
N HIS A 29 -2.68 -7.71 24.94
CA HIS A 29 -3.76 -6.75 25.09
C HIS A 29 -4.00 -6.45 26.58
N SER A 30 -3.09 -5.74 27.25
CA SER A 30 -3.46 -4.96 28.44
C SER A 30 -2.36 -3.98 28.82
N SER A 31 -2.61 -2.69 28.58
CA SER A 31 -1.96 -1.57 29.29
C SER A 31 -2.66 -0.28 28.91
N THR A 32 -3.82 -0.04 29.53
CA THR A 32 -4.39 1.31 29.62
C THR A 32 -3.49 2.15 30.52
N ASN A 33 -2.53 2.87 29.94
CA ASN A 33 -1.84 3.96 30.63
C ASN A 33 -2.41 5.30 30.19
N LYS A 34 -3.27 5.86 31.05
CA LYS A 34 -3.67 7.27 31.03
C LYS A 34 -2.44 8.12 31.35
N GLY A 35 -1.78 8.65 30.33
CA GLY A 35 -0.73 9.64 30.48
C GLY A 35 -0.70 10.55 29.26
N ARG A 36 -1.04 11.83 29.47
CA ARG A 36 -0.86 12.90 28.48
C ARG A 36 0.64 13.05 28.18
N PHE A 37 1.12 12.33 27.19
CA PHE A 37 2.29 12.74 26.41
C PHE A 37 1.81 12.83 24.97
N GLN A 38 1.99 13.98 24.34
CA GLN A 38 1.97 14.09 22.88
C GLN A 38 3.12 13.22 22.37
N ALA A 39 2.87 11.93 22.21
CA ALA A 39 3.80 11.01 21.58
C ALA A 39 3.93 11.46 20.13
N LYS A 40 5.14 11.81 19.72
CA LYS A 40 5.48 11.92 18.30
C LYS A 40 5.00 10.64 17.62
N PRO A 41 4.32 10.70 16.45
CA PRO A 41 3.84 9.50 15.79
C PRO A 41 5.00 8.51 15.64
N LEU A 42 4.80 7.26 16.06
CA LEU A 42 5.80 6.21 15.91
C LEU A 42 5.91 5.82 14.43
N VAL A 43 6.59 6.68 13.64
CA VAL A 43 7.03 6.38 12.28
C VAL A 43 7.79 5.04 12.25
N SER A 44 8.45 4.68 13.35
CA SER A 44 9.19 3.43 13.49
C SER A 44 8.35 2.14 13.55
N SER A 45 7.03 2.20 13.74
CA SER A 45 6.20 1.00 13.93
C SER A 45 6.16 0.06 12.72
N TRP A 46 6.31 0.61 11.51
CA TRP A 46 6.32 -0.18 10.26
C TRP A 46 7.68 -0.80 9.93
N LEU A 47 8.77 -0.20 10.39
CA LEU A 47 10.11 -0.59 9.97
C LEU A 47 10.46 -2.04 10.31
N PRO A 48 10.20 -2.55 11.54
CA PRO A 48 10.47 -3.95 11.86
C PRO A 48 9.72 -4.89 10.93
N THR A 49 8.42 -4.65 10.69
CA THR A 49 7.59 -5.51 9.84
C THR A 49 8.10 -5.56 8.41
N ILE A 50 8.35 -4.39 7.80
CA ILE A 50 8.82 -4.33 6.41
C ILE A 50 10.24 -4.91 6.29
N ASN A 51 11.15 -4.58 7.21
CA ASN A 51 12.52 -5.10 7.14
C ASN A 51 12.57 -6.62 7.34
N ASN A 52 11.87 -7.14 8.35
CA ASN A 52 11.87 -8.55 8.70
C ASN A 52 11.18 -9.45 7.67
N THR A 53 10.41 -8.88 6.73
CA THR A 53 9.75 -9.62 5.66
C THR A 53 10.48 -9.41 4.31
N LEU A 54 10.84 -8.17 3.98
CA LEU A 54 11.46 -7.82 2.71
C LEU A 54 12.90 -8.33 2.59
N SER A 55 13.70 -8.20 3.66
CA SER A 55 15.11 -8.61 3.64
C SER A 55 15.28 -10.13 3.44
N PRO A 56 14.61 -11.02 4.21
CA PRO A 56 14.70 -12.45 3.97
C PRO A 56 14.18 -12.86 2.59
N LEU A 57 13.12 -12.21 2.09
CA LEU A 57 12.55 -12.56 0.79
C LEU A 57 13.50 -12.20 -0.36
N MET A 58 14.09 -11.00 -0.35
CA MET A 58 15.11 -10.61 -1.32
C MET A 58 16.31 -11.57 -1.30
N ARG A 59 16.78 -11.95 -0.11
CA ARG A 59 17.87 -12.96 0.02
C ARG A 59 17.46 -14.32 -0.54
N TRP A 60 16.25 -14.77 -0.21
CA TRP A 60 15.74 -16.06 -0.65
C TRP A 60 15.67 -16.18 -2.18
N THR A 61 15.28 -15.11 -2.89
CA THR A 61 15.27 -15.13 -4.36
C THR A 61 16.66 -15.28 -4.99
N GLY A 62 17.74 -14.97 -4.26
CA GLY A 62 19.12 -15.10 -4.74
C GLY A 62 19.52 -14.10 -5.83
N HIS A 63 18.69 -13.10 -6.14
CA HIS A 63 18.91 -12.16 -7.24
C HIS A 63 19.11 -10.70 -6.80
N TYR A 64 19.18 -10.46 -5.49
CA TYR A 64 19.39 -9.14 -4.91
C TYR A 64 20.71 -9.14 -4.13
N PRO A 65 21.80 -8.59 -4.70
CA PRO A 65 23.04 -8.35 -3.96
C PRO A 65 22.81 -7.46 -2.74
N GLU A 66 23.70 -7.51 -1.75
CA GLU A 66 23.55 -6.74 -0.49
C GLU A 66 23.32 -5.25 -0.74
N LYS A 67 24.06 -4.65 -1.69
CA LYS A 67 23.89 -3.24 -2.07
C LYS A 67 22.46 -2.92 -2.53
N LEU A 68 21.82 -3.82 -3.29
CA LEU A 68 20.42 -3.63 -3.71
C LEU A 68 19.45 -3.85 -2.56
N GLN A 69 19.70 -4.85 -1.70
CA GLN A 69 18.89 -5.07 -0.50
C GLN A 69 18.89 -3.80 0.37
N ASP A 70 20.06 -3.23 0.63
CA ASP A 70 20.20 -2.01 1.43
C ASP A 70 19.51 -0.81 0.76
N TYR A 71 19.65 -0.66 -0.55
CA TYR A 71 18.95 0.40 -1.29
C TYR A 71 17.42 0.28 -1.14
N TYR A 72 16.85 -0.92 -1.34
CA TYR A 72 15.40 -1.12 -1.25
C TYR A 72 14.87 -1.01 0.19
N LEU A 73 15.64 -1.44 1.19
CA LEU A 73 15.31 -1.22 2.60
C LEU A 73 15.41 0.26 2.99
N ASN A 74 16.39 1.00 2.46
CA ASN A 74 16.48 2.46 2.61
C ASN A 74 15.28 3.15 1.97
N PHE A 75 14.88 2.75 0.75
CA PHE A 75 13.69 3.28 0.10
C PHE A 75 12.44 3.07 0.98
N ALA A 76 12.22 1.84 1.48
CA ALA A 76 11.09 1.58 2.37
C ALA A 76 11.14 2.47 3.63
N ARG A 77 12.33 2.66 4.23
CA ARG A 77 12.50 3.46 5.45
C ARG A 77 12.29 4.95 5.25
N GLU A 78 12.90 5.53 4.23
CA GLU A 78 12.95 6.99 4.04
C GLU A 78 11.80 7.51 3.18
N VAL A 79 11.28 6.67 2.27
CA VAL A 79 10.23 7.06 1.34
C VAL A 79 8.88 6.53 1.81
N VAL A 80 8.74 5.22 2.01
CA VAL A 80 7.41 4.63 2.20
C VAL A 80 6.88 4.86 3.61
N VAL A 81 7.63 4.43 4.63
CA VAL A 81 7.17 4.43 6.02
C VAL A 81 6.71 5.82 6.53
N PRO A 82 7.36 6.94 6.19
CA PRO A 82 6.89 8.26 6.60
C PRO A 82 5.52 8.66 6.03
N ARG A 83 5.06 8.03 4.95
CA ARG A 83 3.71 8.25 4.39
C ARG A 83 2.65 7.34 5.01
N LEU A 84 3.03 6.38 5.83
CA LEU A 84 2.08 5.47 6.49
C LEU A 84 1.67 6.01 7.86
N ASN A 85 0.39 5.83 8.20
CA ASN A 85 -0.07 6.07 9.56
C ASN A 85 0.39 4.89 10.44
N PRO A 86 0.75 5.11 11.71
CA PRO A 86 0.97 4.01 12.64
C PRO A 86 -0.25 3.08 12.66
N PRO A 87 -0.07 1.75 12.71
CA PRO A 87 -1.19 0.82 12.71
C PRO A 87 -2.06 1.03 13.95
N ARG A 88 -3.36 1.28 13.75
CA ARG A 88 -4.38 1.37 14.80
C ARG A 88 -5.48 0.36 14.50
N PRO A 89 -6.01 -0.39 15.48
CA PRO A 89 -7.12 -1.32 15.26
C PRO A 89 -8.35 -0.67 14.60
N ALA A 90 -8.63 0.59 14.92
CA ALA A 90 -9.74 1.36 14.34
C ALA A 90 -9.58 1.62 12.83
N ASP A 91 -8.38 1.48 12.27
CA ASP A 91 -8.12 1.67 10.85
C ASP A 91 -8.29 0.39 10.03
N TRP A 92 -8.43 -0.79 10.66
CA TRP A 92 -8.54 -2.06 9.93
C TRP A 92 -9.64 -2.06 8.85
N PRO A 93 -10.89 -1.64 9.14
CA PRO A 93 -11.94 -1.64 8.11
C PRO A 93 -11.65 -0.75 6.89
N LYS A 94 -10.67 0.16 6.98
CA LYS A 94 -10.29 1.09 5.90
C LYS A 94 -9.31 0.46 4.91
N TYR A 95 -8.63 -0.62 5.26
CA TYR A 95 -7.70 -1.30 4.36
C TYR A 95 -8.44 -2.22 3.39
N ILE A 96 -8.22 -1.99 2.10
CA ILE A 96 -8.89 -2.68 0.98
C ILE A 96 -7.92 -3.56 0.18
N GLY A 97 -6.61 -3.46 0.45
CA GLY A 97 -5.57 -4.13 -0.33
C GLY A 97 -5.50 -5.65 -0.12
N THR A 98 -5.97 -6.17 1.01
CA THR A 98 -5.87 -7.60 1.35
C THR A 98 -7.16 -8.10 2.01
N HIS A 99 -7.39 -9.41 1.97
CA HIS A 99 -8.58 -10.02 2.58
C HIS A 99 -8.64 -9.80 4.10
N GLU A 100 -7.49 -9.84 4.77
CA GLU A 100 -7.39 -9.68 6.23
C GLU A 100 -7.29 -8.21 6.66
N HIS A 101 -7.53 -7.27 5.73
CA HIS A 101 -7.37 -5.84 5.99
C HIS A 101 -5.96 -5.47 6.48
N ALA A 102 -4.96 -6.23 6.05
CA ALA A 102 -3.57 -5.92 6.26
C ALA A 102 -3.17 -4.69 5.41
N PRO A 103 -2.50 -3.69 6.03
CA PRO A 103 -2.01 -2.47 5.36
C PRO A 103 -0.80 -2.67 4.44
N TYR A 104 -0.18 -3.85 4.52
CA TYR A 104 1.06 -4.21 3.88
C TYR A 104 0.95 -5.63 3.36
N GLU A 105 1.36 -5.85 2.12
CA GLU A 105 1.49 -7.19 1.54
C GLU A 105 2.83 -7.29 0.80
N ILE A 106 3.39 -8.49 0.77
CA ILE A 106 4.60 -8.81 0.02
C ILE A 106 4.32 -9.98 -0.91
N SER A 107 4.86 -9.92 -2.12
CA SER A 107 4.70 -10.95 -3.14
C SER A 107 5.98 -11.16 -3.93
N VAL A 108 6.09 -12.34 -4.57
CA VAL A 108 7.16 -12.65 -5.52
C VAL A 108 6.54 -13.03 -6.85
N ALA A 109 6.96 -12.35 -7.92
CA ALA A 109 6.61 -12.71 -9.27
C ALA A 109 7.66 -13.66 -9.85
N PHE A 110 7.21 -14.82 -10.31
CA PHE A 110 8.01 -15.79 -11.04
C PHE A 110 7.61 -15.75 -12.52
N ALA A 111 8.59 -15.82 -13.42
CA ALA A 111 8.34 -15.95 -14.84
C ALA A 111 9.42 -16.80 -15.51
N PRO A 112 9.08 -17.58 -16.56
CA PRO A 112 10.06 -18.38 -17.28
C PRO A 112 11.24 -17.51 -17.76
N ARG A 113 12.46 -17.95 -17.47
CA ARG A 113 13.71 -17.27 -17.88
C ARG A 113 13.87 -15.84 -17.35
N LYS A 114 13.12 -15.44 -16.33
CA LYS A 114 13.30 -14.14 -15.65
C LYS A 114 13.67 -14.37 -14.18
N LYS A 115 14.48 -13.48 -13.63
CA LYS A 115 14.80 -13.44 -12.21
C LYS A 115 13.51 -13.21 -11.41
N ALA A 116 13.36 -13.93 -10.30
CA ALA A 116 12.23 -13.73 -9.40
C ALA A 116 12.23 -12.28 -8.88
N LYS A 117 11.08 -11.61 -8.94
CA LYS A 117 10.94 -10.20 -8.60
C LYS A 117 10.12 -10.03 -7.35
N VAL A 118 10.69 -9.36 -6.35
CA VAL A 118 9.98 -8.99 -5.11
C VAL A 118 9.15 -7.74 -5.34
N ARG A 119 7.90 -7.79 -4.89
CA ARG A 119 6.99 -6.65 -4.78
C ARG A 119 6.55 -6.51 -3.34
N PHE A 120 6.39 -5.27 -2.88
CA PHE A 120 5.55 -5.02 -1.71
C PHE A 120 4.51 -3.96 -2.03
N SER A 121 3.34 -4.05 -1.40
CA SER A 121 2.27 -3.07 -1.51
C SER A 121 1.98 -2.46 -0.14
N VAL A 122 1.54 -1.21 -0.16
CA VAL A 122 1.12 -0.46 1.01
C VAL A 122 -0.12 0.35 0.69
N GLN A 123 -0.97 0.52 1.69
CA GLN A 123 -2.08 1.44 1.61
C GLN A 123 -1.84 2.63 2.55
N PRO A 124 -1.37 3.78 2.04
CA PRO A 124 -1.27 4.98 2.86
C PRO A 124 -2.66 5.42 3.31
N LEU A 125 -2.84 5.63 4.62
CA LEU A 125 -4.05 6.22 5.17
C LEU A 125 -3.86 7.70 5.47
N VAL A 126 -4.97 8.39 5.65
CA VAL A 126 -5.06 9.80 6.01
C VAL A 126 -5.96 9.93 7.24
N ASP A 127 -5.58 10.80 8.16
CA ASP A 127 -6.41 11.09 9.32
C ASP A 127 -7.56 12.01 8.88
N THR A 128 -8.77 11.47 8.81
CA THR A 128 -9.99 12.18 8.41
C THR A 128 -11.08 12.04 9.48
N PRO A 129 -12.03 12.98 9.54
CA PRO A 129 -12.19 14.16 8.68
C PRO A 129 -11.31 15.35 9.09
N VAL A 130 -10.82 16.10 8.10
CA VAL A 130 -10.24 17.45 8.26
C VAL A 130 -11.14 18.44 7.53
N VAL A 131 -11.34 19.65 8.08
CA VAL A 131 -12.29 20.64 7.54
C VAL A 131 -12.12 20.88 6.03
N ASP A 132 -10.89 21.07 5.57
CA ASP A 132 -10.58 21.38 4.17
C ASP A 132 -10.34 20.14 3.28
N ASP A 133 -10.38 18.95 3.88
CA ASP A 133 -10.16 17.66 3.23
C ASP A 133 -10.96 16.53 3.93
N PRO A 134 -12.31 16.60 3.92
CA PRO A 134 -13.17 15.71 4.70
C PRO A 134 -12.98 14.22 4.37
N LEU A 135 -12.61 13.90 3.12
CA LEU A 135 -12.32 12.53 2.69
C LEU A 135 -10.81 12.26 2.57
N GLY A 136 -9.95 13.22 2.91
CA GLY A 136 -8.49 13.04 2.97
C GLY A 136 -7.81 12.87 1.60
N GLN A 137 -8.51 13.22 0.51
CA GLN A 137 -8.03 13.00 -0.85
C GLN A 137 -6.85 13.91 -1.20
N LYS A 138 -6.77 15.12 -0.62
CA LYS A 138 -5.65 16.05 -0.86
C LYS A 138 -4.37 15.53 -0.23
N GLU A 139 -4.42 15.12 1.04
CA GLU A 139 -3.24 14.54 1.70
C GLU A 139 -2.86 13.18 1.10
N LEU A 140 -3.84 12.36 0.72
CA LEU A 140 -3.58 11.06 0.08
C LEU A 140 -2.87 11.24 -1.27
N ARG A 141 -3.33 12.21 -2.07
CA ARG A 141 -2.67 12.59 -3.33
C ARG A 141 -1.23 13.03 -3.08
N LYS A 142 -0.98 13.87 -2.08
CA LYS A 142 0.37 14.32 -1.72
C LYS A 142 1.27 13.16 -1.33
N LYS A 143 0.80 12.22 -0.50
CA LYS A 143 1.54 11.01 -0.13
C LYS A 143 1.92 10.17 -1.35
N LEU A 144 1.00 10.00 -2.29
CA LEU A 144 1.24 9.24 -3.52
C LEU A 144 2.21 9.96 -4.48
N ASP A 145 2.11 11.28 -4.61
CA ASP A 145 3.01 12.07 -5.45
C ASP A 145 4.45 12.06 -4.91
N ASP A 146 4.61 12.20 -3.60
CA ASP A 146 5.93 12.06 -2.94
C ASP A 146 6.59 10.71 -3.23
N MET A 147 5.84 9.62 -3.12
CA MET A 147 6.35 8.27 -3.41
C MET A 147 6.71 8.11 -4.89
N ALA A 148 5.94 8.71 -5.78
CA ALA A 148 6.19 8.67 -7.21
C ALA A 148 7.42 9.48 -7.63
N ILE A 149 7.62 10.65 -7.02
CA ILE A 149 8.85 11.45 -7.19
C ILE A 149 10.07 10.62 -6.82
N ALA A 150 10.02 9.93 -5.68
CA ALA A 150 11.12 9.09 -5.21
C ALA A 150 11.37 7.85 -6.09
N CYS A 151 10.37 7.39 -6.85
CA CYS A 151 10.51 6.29 -7.81
C CYS A 151 10.85 6.78 -9.24
N HIS A 152 10.99 8.09 -9.46
CA HIS A 152 11.09 8.67 -10.81
C HIS A 152 9.95 8.23 -11.75
N ALA A 153 8.75 8.02 -11.20
CA ALA A 153 7.59 7.57 -11.95
C ALA A 153 7.03 8.67 -12.87
N ASP A 154 6.24 8.27 -13.88
CA ASP A 154 5.51 9.20 -14.75
C ASP A 154 4.39 9.91 -13.96
N ARG A 155 4.72 11.08 -13.44
CA ARG A 155 3.81 11.92 -12.64
C ARG A 155 2.66 12.50 -13.47
N LYS A 156 2.87 12.78 -14.77
CA LYS A 156 1.80 13.29 -15.64
C LYS A 156 0.69 12.24 -15.76
N ARG A 157 1.10 11.00 -15.99
CA ARG A 157 0.22 9.84 -16.06
C ARG A 157 -0.49 9.59 -14.72
N GLN A 158 0.23 9.63 -13.61
CA GLN A 158 -0.36 9.47 -12.28
C GLN A 158 -1.42 10.53 -11.98
N VAL A 159 -1.13 11.82 -12.23
CA VAL A 159 -2.10 12.91 -12.01
C VAL A 159 -3.36 12.66 -12.83
N ALA A 160 -3.23 12.33 -14.12
CA ALA A 160 -4.38 12.09 -14.99
C ALA A 160 -5.32 10.97 -14.49
N PHE A 161 -4.78 9.93 -13.86
CA PHE A 161 -5.57 8.82 -13.33
C PHE A 161 -6.13 9.09 -11.95
N LEU A 162 -5.37 9.76 -11.09
CA LEU A 162 -5.92 10.24 -9.83
C LEU A 162 -7.09 11.18 -10.09
N ASP A 163 -7.01 12.08 -11.08
CA ASP A 163 -8.09 13.00 -11.44
C ASP A 163 -9.34 12.30 -12.02
N ALA A 164 -9.20 11.07 -12.52
CA ALA A 164 -10.34 10.30 -13.01
C ALA A 164 -11.13 9.63 -11.87
N VAL A 165 -10.48 9.34 -10.74
CA VAL A 165 -11.07 8.57 -9.62
C VAL A 165 -11.28 9.41 -8.37
N PHE A 166 -10.45 10.42 -8.14
CA PHE A 166 -10.60 11.33 -7.02
C PHE A 166 -11.74 12.31 -7.32
N LEU A 167 -12.41 12.74 -6.26
CA LEU A 167 -13.47 13.73 -6.35
C LEU A 167 -12.87 15.13 -6.52
N THR A 168 -13.54 15.93 -7.33
CA THR A 168 -13.45 17.39 -7.32
C THR A 168 -14.00 17.94 -6.00
N ASP A 169 -13.70 19.21 -5.69
CA ASP A 169 -14.20 19.85 -4.47
C ASP A 169 -15.75 19.92 -4.48
N GLU A 170 -16.36 20.11 -5.66
CA GLU A 170 -17.82 20.12 -5.85
C GLU A 170 -18.44 18.73 -5.64
N GLU A 171 -17.85 17.68 -6.23
CA GLU A 171 -18.31 16.30 -6.04
C GLU A 171 -18.17 15.84 -4.59
N GLN A 172 -17.07 16.22 -3.93
CA GLN A 172 -16.84 15.92 -2.53
C GLN A 172 -17.86 16.63 -1.63
N SER A 173 -18.08 17.93 -1.85
CA SER A 173 -19.05 18.71 -1.07
C SER A 173 -20.46 18.15 -1.24
N GLY A 174 -20.87 17.88 -2.48
CA GLY A 174 -22.18 17.30 -2.77
C GLY A 174 -22.37 15.90 -2.20
N LEU A 175 -21.32 15.07 -2.16
CA LEU A 175 -21.38 13.74 -1.55
C LEU A 175 -21.49 13.83 -0.02
N VAL A 176 -20.72 14.71 0.62
CA VAL A 176 -20.75 14.92 2.07
C VAL A 176 -22.10 15.49 2.52
N GLU A 177 -22.65 16.45 1.78
CA GLU A 177 -23.98 17.02 2.05
C GLU A 177 -25.10 15.98 1.94
N LYS A 178 -25.06 15.12 0.91
CA LYS A 178 -26.03 14.01 0.74
C LYS A 178 -25.86 12.92 1.80
N GLY A 179 -24.63 12.70 2.25
CA GLY A 179 -24.28 11.66 3.22
C GLY A 179 -24.64 12.02 4.67
N GLY A 180 -24.78 13.31 5.01
CA GLY A 180 -25.07 13.74 6.39
C GLY A 180 -24.06 13.15 7.41
N GLU A 181 -24.54 12.67 8.56
CA GLU A 181 -23.71 11.99 9.58
C GLU A 181 -23.21 10.60 9.12
N ALA A 182 -23.68 10.07 7.98
CA ALA A 182 -23.29 8.76 7.45
C ALA A 182 -21.95 8.79 6.66
N THR A 183 -21.14 9.84 6.80
CA THR A 183 -19.78 9.90 6.23
C THR A 183 -18.86 8.75 6.71
N GLY A 184 -19.18 8.12 7.84
CA GLY A 184 -18.54 6.89 8.32
C GLY A 184 -18.81 5.65 7.46
N GLU A 185 -19.86 5.66 6.64
CA GLU A 185 -20.24 4.55 5.74
C GLU A 185 -19.66 4.71 4.33
N LEU A 186 -19.17 5.90 3.98
CA LEU A 186 -18.52 6.12 2.70
C LEU A 186 -17.18 5.37 2.64
N PRO A 187 -16.79 4.83 1.48
CA PRO A 187 -15.44 4.32 1.27
C PRO A 187 -14.43 5.42 1.60
N GLN A 188 -13.76 5.32 2.74
CA GLN A 188 -12.79 6.33 3.17
C GLN A 188 -11.48 6.26 2.39
N GLN A 189 -11.32 5.23 1.55
CA GLN A 189 -10.09 4.95 0.81
C GLN A 189 -10.44 4.37 -0.56
N ASN A 190 -9.73 4.84 -1.57
CA ASN A 190 -9.96 4.49 -2.97
C ASN A 190 -8.65 4.20 -3.73
N VAL A 191 -7.54 4.01 -3.00
CA VAL A 191 -6.23 3.79 -3.62
C VAL A 191 -5.26 3.07 -2.70
N PHE A 192 -4.42 2.23 -3.28
CA PHE A 192 -3.17 1.78 -2.67
C PHE A 192 -2.06 1.73 -3.73
N CYS A 193 -0.81 1.58 -3.30
CA CYS A 193 0.33 1.48 -4.21
C CYS A 193 1.16 0.23 -3.96
N ALA A 194 1.92 -0.16 -4.98
CA ALA A 194 2.89 -1.23 -4.90
C ALA A 194 4.21 -0.83 -5.56
N PHE A 195 5.28 -1.47 -5.12
CA PHE A 195 6.64 -1.22 -5.56
C PHE A 195 7.25 -2.52 -6.04
N ASP A 196 7.49 -2.61 -7.34
CA ASP A 196 8.27 -3.69 -7.95
C ASP A 196 9.75 -3.36 -7.79
N LEU A 197 10.49 -4.23 -7.11
CA LEU A 197 11.93 -4.07 -6.88
C LEU A 197 12.68 -4.86 -7.95
N GLU A 198 13.36 -4.19 -8.87
CA GLU A 198 14.10 -4.93 -9.90
C GLU A 198 15.29 -5.69 -9.27
N PRO A 199 15.45 -6.99 -9.58
CA PRO A 199 16.67 -7.70 -9.24
C PRO A 199 17.86 -7.10 -10.02
N ALA A 200 19.09 -7.33 -9.56
CA ALA A 200 20.27 -6.80 -10.25
C ALA A 200 20.34 -7.36 -11.68
N ASP A 201 20.42 -6.49 -12.68
CA ASP A 201 21.00 -6.85 -13.97
C ASP A 201 22.52 -6.72 -13.93
N GLU A 202 23.21 -7.27 -14.93
CA GLU A 202 24.67 -7.45 -14.92
C GLU A 202 25.45 -6.15 -14.63
N ASP A 203 24.87 -4.97 -14.92
CA ASP A 203 25.43 -3.64 -14.66
C ASP A 203 24.42 -2.62 -14.07
N GLY A 204 23.28 -3.07 -13.55
CA GLY A 204 22.11 -2.20 -13.32
C GLY A 204 22.11 -1.40 -12.02
N ASP A 205 21.81 -0.11 -12.11
CA ASP A 205 21.37 0.72 -10.98
C ASP A 205 20.04 0.22 -10.39
N PRO A 206 19.81 0.37 -9.08
CA PRO A 206 18.55 -0.01 -8.46
C PRO A 206 17.38 0.70 -9.12
N THR A 207 16.35 -0.07 -9.50
CA THR A 207 15.15 0.45 -10.15
C THR A 207 13.92 0.00 -9.39
N ILE A 208 13.02 0.94 -9.11
CA ILE A 208 11.74 0.71 -8.45
C ILE A 208 10.62 1.15 -9.37
N TYR A 209 9.74 0.22 -9.75
CA TYR A 209 8.52 0.59 -10.48
C TYR A 209 7.35 0.72 -9.51
N MET A 210 6.85 1.94 -9.35
CA MET A 210 5.63 2.21 -8.60
C MET A 210 4.40 1.86 -9.45
N LYS A 211 3.43 1.22 -8.82
CA LYS A 211 2.09 0.95 -9.35
C LYS A 211 1.05 1.54 -8.42
N THR A 212 0.00 2.10 -8.99
CA THR A 212 -1.13 2.64 -8.24
C THR A 212 -2.40 1.89 -8.64
N TYR A 213 -3.16 1.44 -7.66
CA TYR A 213 -4.43 0.75 -7.84
C TYR A 213 -5.54 1.70 -7.43
N LEU A 214 -6.47 1.99 -8.33
CA LEU A 214 -7.51 3.00 -8.15
C LEU A 214 -8.89 2.34 -8.11
N PHE A 215 -9.72 2.78 -7.17
CA PHE A 215 -11.02 2.20 -6.85
C PHE A 215 -12.12 3.24 -7.10
N PRO A 216 -12.91 3.14 -8.19
CA PRO A 216 -13.83 4.19 -8.63
C PRO A 216 -15.13 4.31 -7.83
N GLN A 217 -15.30 3.55 -6.75
CA GLN A 217 -16.54 3.49 -5.95
C GLN A 217 -16.95 4.88 -5.44
N LEU A 218 -16.01 5.65 -4.92
CA LEU A 218 -16.30 6.98 -4.38
C LEU A 218 -16.76 7.94 -5.49
N LYS A 219 -16.13 7.87 -6.67
CA LYS A 219 -16.51 8.65 -7.85
C LYS A 219 -17.90 8.26 -8.36
N ALA A 220 -18.22 6.97 -8.37
CA ALA A 220 -19.54 6.46 -8.77
C ALA A 220 -20.64 6.99 -7.83
N LEU A 221 -20.40 6.97 -6.51
CA LEU A 221 -21.33 7.50 -5.53
C LEU A 221 -21.55 9.01 -5.68
N ALA A 222 -20.47 9.78 -5.90
CA ALA A 222 -20.57 11.23 -6.03
C ALA A 222 -21.27 11.67 -7.33
N THR A 223 -21.00 10.99 -8.44
CA THR A 223 -21.46 11.38 -9.78
C THR A 223 -22.73 10.67 -10.23
N GLY A 224 -23.11 9.57 -9.60
CA GLY A 224 -24.18 8.68 -10.06
C GLY A 224 -23.85 7.88 -11.32
N ARG A 225 -22.61 7.94 -11.81
CA ARG A 225 -22.15 7.16 -12.97
C ARG A 225 -21.89 5.70 -12.60
N SER A 226 -21.99 4.81 -13.58
CA SER A 226 -21.62 3.41 -13.36
C SER A 226 -20.11 3.25 -13.19
N LEU A 227 -19.69 2.20 -12.47
CA LEU A 227 -18.27 1.87 -12.33
C LEU A 227 -17.62 1.60 -13.70
N MET A 228 -18.36 0.97 -14.62
CA MET A 228 -17.90 0.68 -15.98
C MET A 228 -17.56 1.96 -16.75
N ASP A 229 -18.40 2.98 -16.67
CA ASP A 229 -18.17 4.24 -17.40
C ASP A 229 -16.99 5.03 -16.81
N ILE A 230 -16.79 4.99 -15.49
CA ILE A 230 -15.63 5.63 -14.85
C ILE A 230 -14.35 4.88 -15.20
N THR A 231 -14.36 3.56 -15.19
CA THR A 231 -13.22 2.73 -15.62
C THR A 231 -12.88 2.97 -17.09
N GLU A 232 -13.89 3.13 -17.96
CA GLU A 232 -13.69 3.49 -19.35
C GLU A 232 -12.98 4.83 -19.51
N ASP A 233 -13.39 5.87 -18.78
CA ASP A 233 -12.71 7.18 -18.82
C ASP A 233 -11.23 7.08 -18.44
N VAL A 234 -10.90 6.27 -17.42
CA VAL A 234 -9.51 6.01 -17.02
C VAL A 234 -8.75 5.33 -18.17
N LEU A 235 -9.35 4.33 -18.81
CA LEU A 235 -8.74 3.56 -19.89
C LEU A 235 -8.54 4.39 -21.16
N VAL A 236 -9.50 5.23 -21.53
CA VAL A 236 -9.39 6.13 -22.68
C VAL A 236 -8.25 7.14 -22.46
N ARG A 237 -8.09 7.65 -21.24
CA ARG A 237 -6.95 8.51 -20.87
C ARG A 237 -5.62 7.73 -20.88
N LEU A 238 -5.62 6.48 -20.39
CA LEU A 238 -4.46 5.57 -20.43
C LEU A 238 -3.99 5.29 -21.85
N ALA A 239 -4.94 5.09 -22.76
CA ALA A 239 -4.65 4.76 -24.14
C ALA A 239 -3.92 5.93 -24.84
N ASP A 240 -4.22 7.18 -24.49
CA ASP A 240 -3.57 8.37 -25.09
C ASP A 240 -3.56 8.32 -26.63
N GLY A 241 -4.67 7.87 -27.22
CA GLY A 241 -4.82 7.66 -28.66
C GLY A 241 -4.31 6.33 -29.22
N ASP A 242 -3.78 5.42 -28.39
CA ASP A 242 -3.39 4.07 -28.79
C ASP A 242 -4.62 3.23 -29.20
N GLN A 243 -4.76 3.03 -30.50
CA GLN A 243 -5.89 2.30 -31.09
C GLN A 243 -5.94 0.83 -30.66
N ALA A 244 -4.79 0.18 -30.43
CA ALA A 244 -4.74 -1.21 -30.01
C ALA A 244 -5.28 -1.37 -28.58
N LEU A 245 -4.93 -0.45 -27.67
CA LEU A 245 -5.50 -0.42 -26.32
C LEU A 245 -7.00 -0.15 -26.34
N LEU A 246 -7.47 0.79 -27.17
CA LEU A 246 -8.89 1.09 -27.29
C LEU A 246 -9.70 -0.09 -27.85
N ASP A 247 -9.16 -0.80 -28.84
CA ASP A 247 -9.83 -1.98 -29.41
C ASP A 247 -9.81 -3.17 -28.44
N ALA A 248 -8.72 -3.36 -27.69
CA ALA A 248 -8.67 -4.34 -26.60
C ALA A 248 -9.71 -4.02 -25.51
N TRP A 249 -9.89 -2.75 -25.16
CA TRP A 249 -10.93 -2.33 -24.23
C TRP A 249 -12.34 -2.62 -24.76
N LYS A 250 -12.64 -2.30 -26.03
CA LYS A 250 -13.95 -2.63 -26.63
C LYS A 250 -14.26 -4.12 -26.51
N MET A 251 -13.29 -4.98 -26.82
CA MET A 251 -13.43 -6.43 -26.68
C MET A 251 -13.72 -6.85 -25.24
N LEU A 252 -12.95 -6.34 -24.28
CA LEU A 252 -13.16 -6.62 -22.85
C LEU A 252 -14.53 -6.13 -22.36
N ARG A 253 -14.95 -4.93 -22.77
CA ARG A 253 -16.25 -4.36 -22.43
C ARG A 253 -17.40 -5.21 -22.96
N THR A 254 -17.31 -5.67 -24.21
CA THR A 254 -18.28 -6.59 -24.79
C THR A 254 -18.40 -7.83 -23.91
N PHE A 255 -17.29 -8.53 -23.64
CA PHE A 255 -17.28 -9.71 -22.79
C PHE A 255 -17.92 -9.46 -21.41
N LEU A 256 -17.54 -8.38 -20.72
CA LEU A 256 -18.07 -8.04 -19.40
C LEU A 256 -19.57 -7.70 -19.39
N THR A 257 -20.15 -7.31 -20.53
CA THR A 257 -21.55 -6.88 -20.63
C THR A 257 -22.48 -7.93 -21.27
N THR A 258 -21.94 -8.80 -22.13
CA THR A 258 -22.70 -9.83 -22.84
C THR A 258 -22.61 -11.20 -22.16
N ASP A 259 -21.42 -11.60 -21.70
CA ASP A 259 -21.15 -13.00 -21.32
C ASP A 259 -21.15 -13.20 -19.79
N GLY A 260 -21.18 -12.11 -19.02
CA GLY A 260 -21.24 -12.14 -17.55
C GLY A 260 -22.65 -12.20 -16.95
N LYS A 261 -23.68 -12.53 -17.74
CA LYS A 261 -25.10 -12.53 -17.34
C LYS A 261 -25.75 -13.93 -17.28
N ASP A 262 -24.97 -14.99 -17.46
CA ASP A 262 -25.43 -16.37 -17.27
C ASP A 262 -25.20 -16.87 -15.83
#